data_AF-A0A953U603-F1
#
_entry.id   AF-A0A953U603-F1
#
_cell.length_a   1.000
_cell.length_b   1.000
_cell.length_c   1.000
_cell.angle_alpha   90.00
_cell.angle_beta   90.00
_cell.angle_gamma   90.00
#
_symmetry.space_group_name_H-M   'P 1'
#
loop_
_entity.id
_entity.type
_entity.pdbx_description
1 polymer ?
#
loop_
_entity_poly.entity_id
_entity_poly.type
_entity_poly.pdbx_seq_one_letter_code
_entity_poly.pdbx_strand_id
1 'polypeptide(L)'
;MGVAALAACSVALAPAAAQEPADREAAAVKQAFLHAWQGYERYAWGHDELLPVSRGGRDWYPASFLMTPVDAYDTMVLMGLSGEAARAKSLILDSLSFDRDFPVQVFEITIRELGGLLSAYQLDGDPRFLSLARDLGTRLLPAFGSATGMPYRFVNLHTGAVSGPVSNPAEVGTLMLEFGTLGKLTGDPRYYDAAKRAVVAPAQSNDWDRFHRLVCRSHNFVQAAVWLGHSAPRAKEAGQDRCDNQSDRRVDRGSID
;
A
#
# COMPACT_ATOMS: atom_id res chain seq x y z
N MET A 1 53.15 43.09 45.51
CA MET A 1 52.45 41.81 45.71
C MET A 1 50.98 42.04 45.43
N GLY A 2 50.51 41.73 44.21
CA GLY A 2 49.13 41.93 43.79
C GLY A 2 48.34 40.63 43.95
N VAL A 3 47.21 40.68 44.66
CA VAL A 3 46.29 39.55 44.81
C VAL A 3 45.21 39.72 43.74
N ALA A 4 45.20 38.83 42.74
CA ALA A 4 44.15 38.80 41.72
C ALA A 4 42.94 38.05 42.28
N ALA A 5 41.80 38.73 42.38
CA ALA A 5 40.53 38.13 42.74
C ALA A 5 39.96 37.38 41.53
N LEU A 6 39.83 36.06 41.65
CA LEU A 6 39.11 35.21 40.70
C LEU A 6 37.60 35.37 40.93
N ALA A 7 36.93 36.03 40.00
CA ALA A 7 35.47 36.10 39.95
C ALA A 7 34.93 34.73 39.49
N ALA A 8 34.21 34.04 40.38
CA ALA A 8 33.45 32.85 40.03
C ALA A 8 32.25 33.26 39.17
N CYS A 9 32.27 32.87 37.89
CA CYS A 9 31.15 33.06 36.99
C CYS A 9 30.13 31.93 37.21
N SER A 10 29.04 32.25 37.90
CA SER A 10 27.91 31.33 38.09
C SER A 10 27.21 31.12 36.75
N VAL A 11 27.39 29.94 36.14
CA VAL A 11 26.58 29.54 34.98
C VAL A 11 25.16 29.31 35.47
N ALA A 12 24.27 30.27 35.18
CA ALA A 12 22.84 30.09 35.39
C ALA A 12 22.34 28.99 34.45
N LEU A 13 21.82 27.91 35.01
CA LEU A 13 21.12 26.86 34.26
C LEU A 13 19.89 27.52 33.61
N ALA A 14 19.87 27.58 32.28
CA ALA A 14 18.70 28.08 31.57
C ALA A 14 17.48 27.20 31.94
N PRO A 15 16.28 27.80 32.12
CA PRO A 15 15.07 27.02 32.36
C PRO A 15 14.83 26.08 31.16
N ALA A 16 14.41 24.84 31.44
CA ALA A 16 13.99 23.89 30.42
C ALA A 16 13.01 24.61 29.47
N ALA A 17 13.39 24.71 28.19
CA ALA A 17 12.58 25.40 27.19
C ALA A 17 11.16 24.81 27.21
N ALA A 18 10.16 25.67 27.33
CA ALA A 18 8.77 25.24 27.26
C ALA A 18 8.55 24.52 25.94
N GLN A 19 8.11 23.26 25.98
CA GLN A 19 7.88 22.45 24.78
C GLN A 19 6.94 23.19 23.83
N GLU A 20 7.37 23.36 22.58
CA GLU A 20 6.61 24.06 21.54
C GLU A 20 5.25 23.36 21.34
N PRO A 21 4.18 24.08 20.95
CA PRO A 21 2.85 23.47 20.79
C PRO A 21 2.84 22.23 19.88
N ALA A 22 3.61 22.25 18.79
CA ALA A 22 3.76 21.13 17.87
C ALA A 22 4.38 19.87 18.52
N ASP A 23 5.33 20.05 19.44
CA ASP A 23 5.96 18.93 20.18
C ASP A 23 4.95 18.27 21.13
N ARG A 24 4.05 19.06 21.72
CA ARG A 24 3.00 18.52 22.59
C ARG A 24 1.97 17.73 21.80
N GLU A 25 1.59 18.21 20.62
CA GLU A 25 0.67 17.50 19.73
C GLU A 25 1.29 16.20 19.21
N ALA A 26 2.56 16.21 18.78
CA ALA A 26 3.28 15.01 18.38
C ALA A 26 3.38 14.00 19.53
N ALA A 27 3.64 14.46 20.76
CA ALA A 27 3.64 13.61 21.94
C ALA A 27 2.25 12.99 22.21
N ALA A 28 1.17 13.76 22.06
CA ALA A 28 -0.20 13.26 22.21
C ALA A 28 -0.54 12.19 21.16
N VAL A 29 -0.14 12.39 19.90
CA VAL A 29 -0.30 11.38 18.83
C VAL A 29 0.47 10.11 19.16
N LYS A 30 1.71 10.23 19.64
CA LYS A 30 2.51 9.07 20.07
C LYS A 30 1.84 8.32 21.22
N GLN A 31 1.21 9.01 22.18
CA GLN A 31 0.45 8.37 23.25
C GLN A 31 -0.82 7.67 22.74
N ALA A 32 -1.52 8.26 21.77
CA ALA A 32 -2.68 7.63 21.14
C ALA A 32 -2.29 6.35 20.37
N PHE A 33 -1.16 6.39 19.65
CA PHE A 33 -0.59 5.21 18.99
C PHE A 33 -0.27 4.11 20.00
N LEU A 34 0.42 4.44 21.10
CA LEU A 34 0.74 3.49 22.16
C LEU A 34 -0.51 2.88 22.80
N HIS A 35 -1.56 3.67 23.02
CA HIS A 35 -2.83 3.17 23.52
C HIS A 35 -3.45 2.13 22.56
N ALA A 36 -3.50 2.44 21.26
CA ALA A 36 -4.01 1.53 20.24
C ALA A 36 -3.17 0.25 20.14
N TRP A 37 -1.83 0.39 20.09
CA TRP A 37 -0.90 -0.73 20.01
C TRP A 37 -0.99 -1.65 21.22
N GLN A 38 -1.04 -1.10 22.43
CA GLN A 38 -1.23 -1.90 23.66
C GLN A 38 -2.58 -2.63 23.66
N GLY A 39 -3.62 -2.04 23.08
CA GLY A 39 -4.89 -2.71 22.84
C GLY A 39 -4.74 -3.91 21.90
N TYR A 40 -4.04 -3.73 20.79
CA TYR A 40 -3.74 -4.80 19.83
C TYR A 40 -2.93 -5.93 20.50
N GLU A 41 -1.82 -5.60 21.18
CA GLU A 41 -0.99 -6.58 21.89
C GLU A 41 -1.79 -7.39 22.91
N ARG A 42 -2.77 -6.78 23.58
CA ARG A 42 -3.55 -7.44 24.61
C ARG A 42 -4.65 -8.36 24.07
N TYR A 43 -5.31 -7.98 22.97
CA TYR A 43 -6.57 -8.60 22.57
C TYR A 43 -6.56 -9.21 21.16
N ALA A 44 -5.56 -8.91 20.34
CA ALA A 44 -5.50 -9.32 18.94
C ALA A 44 -4.09 -9.72 18.49
N TRP A 45 -3.19 -10.07 19.41
CA TRP A 45 -1.82 -10.46 19.08
C TRP A 45 -1.80 -11.67 18.13
N GLY A 46 -1.23 -11.48 16.94
CA GLY A 46 -1.16 -12.52 15.92
C GLY A 46 -2.35 -12.54 14.94
N HIS A 47 -3.27 -11.58 15.06
CA HIS A 47 -4.38 -11.38 14.13
C HIS A 47 -4.14 -10.18 13.21
N ASP A 48 -4.92 -10.09 12.12
CA ASP A 48 -4.79 -8.97 11.18
C ASP A 48 -5.27 -7.65 11.77
N GLU A 49 -6.34 -7.68 12.58
CA GLU A 49 -6.97 -6.50 13.15
C GLU A 49 -7.44 -6.70 14.59
N LEU A 50 -7.44 -5.60 15.35
CA LEU A 50 -8.12 -5.48 16.62
C LEU A 50 -9.61 -5.12 16.43
N LEU A 51 -10.48 -5.81 17.16
CA LEU A 51 -11.86 -5.40 17.41
C LEU A 51 -11.91 -4.63 18.75
N PRO A 52 -11.82 -3.29 18.78
CA PRO A 52 -11.51 -2.53 19.99
C PRO A 52 -12.64 -2.52 21.02
N VAL A 53 -13.90 -2.69 20.59
CA VAL A 53 -15.06 -2.71 21.48
C VAL A 53 -15.28 -4.09 22.08
N SER A 54 -15.27 -5.14 21.26
CA SER A 54 -15.48 -6.52 21.69
C SER A 54 -14.22 -7.19 22.26
N ARG A 55 -13.05 -6.56 22.12
CA ARG A 55 -11.75 -7.04 22.63
C ARG A 55 -11.37 -8.42 22.08
N GLY A 56 -11.44 -8.57 20.77
CA GLY A 56 -10.96 -9.76 20.05
C GLY A 56 -10.14 -9.40 18.82
N GLY A 57 -9.62 -10.41 18.12
CA GLY A 57 -8.98 -10.27 16.83
C GLY A 57 -9.92 -10.60 15.67
N ARG A 58 -9.63 -10.06 14.48
CA ARG A 58 -10.24 -10.46 13.22
C ARG A 58 -9.17 -10.63 12.15
N ASP A 59 -9.29 -11.71 11.37
CA ASP A 59 -8.44 -11.97 10.22
C ASP A 59 -9.23 -11.66 8.93
N TRP A 60 -8.55 -11.07 7.94
CA TRP A 60 -9.16 -10.70 6.65
C TRP A 60 -9.35 -11.91 5.74
N TYR A 61 -8.50 -12.92 5.94
CA TYR A 61 -8.43 -14.14 5.15
C TYR A 61 -8.56 -15.37 6.08
N PRO A 62 -8.64 -16.60 5.53
CA PRO A 62 -8.71 -17.82 6.35
C PRO A 62 -7.53 -18.02 7.33
N ALA A 63 -6.43 -17.31 7.14
CA ALA A 63 -5.32 -17.22 8.08
C ALA A 63 -4.78 -15.78 8.12
N SER A 64 -4.25 -15.37 9.28
CA SER A 64 -3.65 -14.04 9.45
C SER A 64 -2.38 -13.87 8.60
N PHE A 65 -2.23 -12.66 8.07
CA PHE A 65 -0.99 -12.11 7.51
C PHE A 65 -0.34 -11.07 8.42
N LEU A 66 -0.78 -10.95 9.68
CA LEU A 66 -0.21 -10.00 10.64
C LEU A 66 -0.27 -8.55 10.14
N MET A 67 -1.39 -8.19 9.52
CA MET A 67 -1.54 -6.89 8.83
C MET A 67 -1.27 -5.71 9.75
N THR A 68 -1.88 -5.68 10.96
CA THR A 68 -1.62 -4.60 11.93
C THR A 68 -0.14 -4.50 12.33
N PRO A 69 0.57 -5.60 12.71
CA PRO A 69 2.01 -5.56 12.95
C PRO A 69 2.83 -5.02 11.77
N VAL A 70 2.55 -5.45 10.54
CA VAL A 70 3.28 -5.02 9.35
C VAL A 70 3.03 -3.53 9.08
N ASP A 71 1.76 -3.09 9.02
CA ASP A 71 1.36 -1.70 8.77
C ASP A 71 1.86 -0.74 9.88
N ALA A 72 2.01 -1.22 11.11
CA ALA A 72 2.39 -0.36 12.23
C ALA A 72 3.92 -0.25 12.44
N TYR A 73 4.71 -1.14 11.84
CA TYR A 73 6.14 -1.27 12.12
C TYR A 73 6.92 0.01 11.80
N ASP A 74 6.76 0.55 10.59
CA ASP A 74 7.46 1.77 10.18
C ASP A 74 7.08 2.98 11.04
N THR A 75 5.81 3.08 11.43
CA THR A 75 5.29 4.12 12.32
C THR A 75 5.97 4.04 13.69
N MET A 76 6.16 2.83 14.25
CA MET A 76 6.92 2.66 15.49
C MET A 76 8.35 3.12 15.36
N VAL A 77 9.02 2.78 14.25
CA VAL A 77 10.41 3.20 14.00
C VAL A 77 10.49 4.72 13.91
N LEU A 78 9.60 5.37 13.15
CA LEU A 78 9.54 6.82 13.00
C LEU A 78 9.24 7.55 14.31
N MET A 79 8.39 6.96 15.17
CA MET A 79 8.08 7.52 16.49
C MET A 79 9.16 7.23 17.55
N GLY A 80 10.20 6.45 17.24
CA GLY A 80 11.23 6.04 18.22
C GLY A 80 10.68 5.10 19.30
N LEU A 81 9.75 4.21 18.94
CA LEU A 81 9.16 3.18 19.79
C LEU A 81 9.89 1.85 19.64
N SER A 82 11.18 1.83 19.98
CA SER A 82 12.08 0.69 19.69
C SER A 82 11.65 -0.62 20.35
N GLY A 83 11.04 -0.56 21.55
CA GLY A 83 10.55 -1.75 22.25
C GLY A 83 9.37 -2.41 21.54
N GLU A 84 8.40 -1.60 21.11
CA GLU A 84 7.22 -2.02 20.36
C GLU A 84 7.65 -2.56 18.99
N ALA A 85 8.51 -1.83 18.28
CA ALA A 85 9.06 -2.22 16.98
C ALA A 85 9.78 -3.58 17.06
N ALA A 86 10.57 -3.81 18.11
CA ALA A 86 11.28 -5.08 18.29
C ALA A 86 10.32 -6.26 18.48
N ARG A 87 9.23 -6.09 19.26
CA ARG A 87 8.21 -7.13 19.46
C ARG A 87 7.43 -7.41 18.17
N ALA A 88 7.03 -6.36 17.45
CA ALA A 88 6.37 -6.49 16.15
C ALA A 88 7.27 -7.21 15.13
N LYS A 89 8.54 -6.80 15.03
CA LYS A 89 9.53 -7.44 14.15
C LYS A 89 9.69 -8.93 14.44
N SER A 90 9.81 -9.33 15.71
CA SER A 90 9.90 -10.75 16.06
C SER A 90 8.66 -11.50 15.58
N LEU A 91 7.46 -11.01 15.90
CA LEU A 91 6.21 -11.63 15.45
C LEU A 91 6.16 -11.81 13.93
N ILE A 92 6.48 -10.76 13.18
CA ILE A 92 6.47 -10.77 11.70
C ILE A 92 7.47 -11.81 11.18
N LEU A 93 8.75 -11.71 11.58
CA LEU A 93 9.81 -12.53 11.00
C LEU A 93 9.75 -14.00 11.44
N ASP A 94 9.13 -14.29 12.59
CA ASP A 94 9.01 -15.65 13.11
C ASP A 94 7.74 -16.36 12.61
N SER A 95 6.69 -15.63 12.25
CA SER A 95 5.35 -16.22 11.99
C SER A 95 4.73 -15.91 10.63
N LEU A 96 5.15 -14.84 9.94
CA LEU A 96 4.54 -14.46 8.67
C LEU A 96 4.91 -15.45 7.55
N SER A 97 3.90 -15.95 6.85
CA SER A 97 4.07 -16.82 5.68
C SER A 97 3.00 -16.56 4.64
N PHE A 98 3.45 -16.34 3.40
CA PHE A 98 2.58 -16.16 2.24
C PHE A 98 2.33 -17.45 1.46
N ASP A 99 2.87 -18.59 1.92
CA ASP A 99 2.55 -19.89 1.34
C ASP A 99 1.19 -20.39 1.83
N ARG A 100 0.12 -19.80 1.28
CA ARG A 100 -1.27 -20.01 1.71
C ARG A 100 -2.15 -20.40 0.52
N ASP A 101 -2.87 -21.50 0.65
CA ASP A 101 -3.76 -22.01 -0.38
C ASP A 101 -5.16 -21.38 -0.30
N PHE A 102 -5.21 -20.06 -0.48
CA PHE A 102 -6.45 -19.32 -0.66
C PHE A 102 -6.21 -18.03 -1.46
N PRO A 103 -7.23 -17.52 -2.17
CA PRO A 103 -7.12 -16.26 -2.91
C PRO A 103 -7.04 -15.06 -1.98
N VAL A 104 -6.20 -14.08 -2.35
CA VAL A 104 -6.10 -12.77 -1.71
C VAL A 104 -6.40 -11.66 -2.71
N GLN A 105 -6.85 -10.49 -2.22
CA GLN A 105 -7.04 -9.33 -3.08
C GLN A 105 -5.68 -8.66 -3.35
N VAL A 106 -5.31 -8.58 -4.64
CA VAL A 106 -3.99 -8.11 -5.08
C VAL A 106 -3.71 -6.70 -4.62
N PHE A 107 -4.71 -5.81 -4.73
CA PHE A 107 -4.62 -4.42 -4.30
C PHE A 107 -4.30 -4.28 -2.80
N GLU A 108 -5.10 -4.89 -1.93
CA GLU A 108 -4.96 -4.76 -0.47
C GLU A 108 -3.62 -5.30 0.02
N ILE A 109 -3.23 -6.50 -0.44
CA ILE A 109 -1.97 -7.12 -0.02
C ILE A 109 -0.76 -6.38 -0.58
N THR A 110 -0.88 -5.70 -1.73
CA THR A 110 0.22 -4.89 -2.27
C THR A 110 0.47 -3.65 -1.40
N ILE A 111 -0.58 -2.87 -1.11
CA ILE A 111 -0.39 -1.58 -0.42
C ILE A 111 -0.11 -1.75 1.08
N ARG A 112 -0.55 -2.86 1.69
CA ARG A 112 -0.34 -3.16 3.12
C ARG A 112 0.90 -4.00 3.35
N GLU A 113 0.86 -5.26 2.93
CA GLU A 113 1.95 -6.20 3.22
C GLU A 113 3.21 -5.89 2.42
N LEU A 114 3.11 -5.80 1.09
CA LEU A 114 4.30 -5.53 0.28
C LEU A 114 4.88 -4.14 0.60
N GLY A 115 4.03 -3.12 0.69
CA GLY A 115 4.41 -1.77 1.10
C GLY A 115 5.10 -1.74 2.48
N GLY A 116 4.46 -2.31 3.50
CA GLY A 116 4.98 -2.32 4.87
C GLY A 116 6.25 -3.14 5.03
N LEU A 117 6.40 -4.27 4.33
CA LEU A 117 7.65 -5.04 4.34
C LEU A 117 8.81 -4.30 3.65
N LEU A 118 8.52 -3.56 2.57
CA LEU A 118 9.51 -2.74 1.88
C LEU A 118 9.94 -1.54 2.74
N SER A 119 8.99 -0.86 3.39
CA SER A 119 9.31 0.24 4.31
C SER A 119 10.08 -0.26 5.53
N ALA A 120 9.69 -1.41 6.09
CA ALA A 120 10.41 -2.07 7.18
C ALA A 120 11.87 -2.36 6.80
N TYR A 121 12.11 -2.96 5.63
CA TYR A 121 13.47 -3.21 5.15
C TYR A 121 14.28 -1.92 4.98
N GLN A 122 13.69 -0.87 4.42
CA GLN A 122 14.40 0.39 4.17
C GLN A 122 14.76 1.14 5.46
N LEU A 123 13.94 1.02 6.51
CA LEU A 123 14.15 1.69 7.79
C LEU A 123 15.06 0.89 8.75
N ASP A 124 14.91 -0.44 8.79
CA ASP A 124 15.61 -1.32 9.73
C ASP A 124 16.80 -2.07 9.13
N GLY A 125 16.77 -2.37 7.83
CA GLY A 125 17.87 -3.00 7.10
C GLY A 125 17.98 -4.52 7.24
N ASP A 126 17.11 -5.20 8.01
CA ASP A 126 17.12 -6.66 8.12
C ASP A 126 16.68 -7.32 6.80
N PRO A 127 17.55 -8.09 6.11
CA PRO A 127 17.26 -8.65 4.80
C PRO A 127 16.11 -9.66 4.81
N ARG A 128 15.68 -10.17 5.97
CA ARG A 128 14.52 -11.06 6.07
C ARG A 128 13.22 -10.34 5.68
N PHE A 129 13.09 -9.04 5.94
CA PHE A 129 11.95 -8.26 5.43
C PHE A 129 11.93 -8.22 3.90
N LEU A 130 13.07 -7.98 3.26
CA LEU A 130 13.18 -8.00 1.79
C LEU A 130 12.92 -9.40 1.22
N SER A 131 13.33 -10.45 1.94
CA SER A 131 13.03 -11.84 1.56
C SER A 131 11.52 -12.11 1.55
N LEU A 132 10.80 -11.69 2.59
CA LEU A 132 9.34 -11.79 2.66
C LEU A 132 8.66 -10.96 1.55
N ALA A 133 9.11 -9.72 1.34
CA ALA A 133 8.60 -8.86 0.27
C ALA A 133 8.80 -9.49 -1.13
N ARG A 134 9.96 -10.11 -1.37
CA ARG A 134 10.24 -10.82 -2.62
C ARG A 134 9.36 -12.06 -2.80
N ASP A 135 9.18 -12.85 -1.75
CA ASP A 135 8.29 -14.03 -1.78
C ASP A 135 6.87 -13.60 -2.14
N LEU A 136 6.32 -12.60 -1.42
CA LEU A 136 5.00 -12.07 -1.72
C LEU A 136 4.90 -11.50 -3.14
N GLY A 137 5.82 -10.61 -3.53
CA GLY A 137 5.81 -10.01 -4.86
C GLY A 137 5.85 -11.07 -5.97
N THR A 138 6.60 -12.16 -5.78
CA THR A 138 6.66 -13.28 -6.74
C THR A 138 5.31 -13.98 -6.85
N ARG A 139 4.64 -14.24 -5.72
CA ARG A 139 3.31 -14.89 -5.67
C ARG A 139 2.20 -14.03 -6.27
N LEU A 140 2.38 -12.70 -6.30
CA LEU A 140 1.43 -11.76 -6.90
C LEU A 140 1.59 -11.62 -8.43
N LEU A 141 2.75 -11.93 -9.01
CA LEU A 141 3.00 -11.79 -10.45
C LEU A 141 1.97 -12.49 -11.37
N PRO A 142 1.43 -13.68 -11.05
CA PRO A 142 0.40 -14.32 -11.87
C PRO A 142 -0.83 -13.43 -12.12
N ALA A 143 -1.17 -12.53 -11.18
CA ALA A 143 -2.30 -11.61 -11.35
C ALA A 143 -2.17 -10.74 -12.60
N PHE A 144 -0.95 -10.40 -13.03
CA PHE A 144 -0.69 -9.57 -14.20
C PHE A 144 -0.74 -10.34 -15.53
N GLY A 145 -0.97 -11.65 -15.49
CA GLY A 145 -1.02 -12.54 -16.65
C GLY A 145 -2.23 -12.38 -17.57
N SER A 146 -2.97 -11.26 -17.51
CA SER A 146 -4.10 -11.01 -18.40
C SER A 146 -3.62 -10.60 -19.80
N ALA A 147 -4.49 -10.77 -20.81
CA ALA A 147 -4.21 -10.33 -22.19
C ALA A 147 -3.90 -8.83 -22.27
N THR A 148 -4.44 -8.06 -21.34
CA THR A 148 -4.34 -6.60 -21.28
C THR A 148 -3.14 -6.12 -20.47
N GLY A 149 -2.52 -7.02 -19.69
CA GLY A 149 -1.52 -6.68 -18.68
C GLY A 149 -2.11 -6.06 -17.41
N MET A 150 -3.41 -5.75 -17.35
CA MET A 150 -4.06 -5.33 -16.11
C MET A 150 -4.18 -6.51 -15.14
N PRO A 151 -4.00 -6.30 -13.83
CA PRO A 151 -4.12 -7.37 -12.86
C PRO A 151 -5.55 -7.86 -12.71
N TYR A 152 -5.71 -9.18 -12.52
CA TYR A 152 -6.89 -9.74 -11.90
C TYR A 152 -7.02 -9.24 -10.45
N ARG A 153 -8.25 -9.16 -9.92
CA ARG A 153 -8.48 -8.67 -8.55
C ARG A 153 -7.95 -9.62 -7.49
N PHE A 154 -7.99 -10.93 -7.77
CA PHE A 154 -7.59 -11.96 -6.81
C PHE A 154 -6.54 -12.90 -7.40
N VAL A 155 -5.65 -13.37 -6.53
CA VAL A 155 -4.66 -14.43 -6.82
C VAL A 155 -4.52 -15.34 -5.61
N ASN A 156 -4.48 -16.66 -5.83
CA ASN A 156 -4.12 -17.62 -4.78
C ASN A 156 -2.60 -17.64 -4.62
N LEU A 157 -2.12 -17.39 -3.40
CA LEU A 157 -0.70 -17.21 -3.12
C LEU A 157 0.13 -18.51 -3.18
N HIS A 158 -0.51 -19.67 -3.06
CA HIS A 158 0.15 -20.97 -3.24
C HIS A 158 0.12 -21.44 -4.71
N THR A 159 -1.05 -21.38 -5.34
CA THR A 159 -1.26 -21.99 -6.68
C THR A 159 -1.07 -21.03 -7.85
N GLY A 160 -1.10 -19.71 -7.60
CA GLY A 160 -1.10 -18.68 -8.65
C GLY A 160 -2.42 -18.58 -9.42
N ALA A 161 -3.47 -19.30 -9.02
CA ALA A 161 -4.78 -19.23 -9.66
C ALA A 161 -5.39 -17.82 -9.51
N VAL A 162 -5.89 -17.24 -10.59
CA VAL A 162 -6.40 -15.86 -10.65
C VAL A 162 -7.91 -15.80 -10.85
N SER A 163 -8.55 -14.77 -10.31
CA SER A 163 -9.99 -14.52 -10.51
C SER A 163 -10.36 -13.04 -10.36
N GLY A 164 -11.60 -12.69 -10.69
CA GLY A 164 -12.08 -11.31 -10.66
C GLY A 164 -11.55 -10.49 -11.84
N PRO A 165 -11.98 -10.79 -13.08
CA PRO A 165 -11.54 -10.08 -14.28
C PRO A 165 -12.23 -8.73 -14.47
N VAL A 166 -12.91 -8.16 -13.47
CA VAL A 166 -13.52 -6.84 -13.57
C VAL A 166 -12.99 -6.04 -12.41
N SER A 167 -12.07 -5.11 -12.70
CA SER A 167 -11.31 -4.30 -11.77
C SER A 167 -11.67 -2.81 -11.93
N ASN A 168 -11.00 -1.94 -11.17
CA ASN A 168 -11.20 -0.49 -11.19
C ASN A 168 -9.84 0.24 -11.25
N PRO A 169 -9.79 1.56 -11.54
CA PRO A 169 -8.54 2.30 -11.64
C PRO A 169 -7.61 2.17 -10.44
N ALA A 170 -8.13 2.11 -9.21
CA ALA A 170 -7.31 2.02 -8.00
C ALA A 170 -6.65 0.64 -7.90
N GLU A 171 -7.42 -0.43 -8.10
CA GLU A 171 -6.89 -1.81 -8.05
C GLU A 171 -5.87 -2.10 -9.18
N VAL A 172 -5.89 -1.34 -10.28
CA VAL A 172 -4.91 -1.44 -11.38
C VAL A 172 -3.73 -0.49 -11.19
N GLY A 173 -3.98 0.72 -10.71
CA GLY A 173 -3.04 1.84 -10.71
C GLY A 173 -2.13 1.94 -9.48
N THR A 174 -2.57 1.41 -8.34
CA THR A 174 -1.87 1.56 -7.05
C THR A 174 -0.99 0.36 -6.73
N LEU A 175 -0.18 -0.08 -7.71
CA LEU A 175 0.77 -1.20 -7.55
C LEU A 175 2.20 -0.81 -7.96
N MET A 176 2.37 0.33 -8.64
CA MET A 176 3.61 0.69 -9.33
C MET A 176 4.74 1.05 -8.36
N LEU A 177 4.43 1.67 -7.23
CA LEU A 177 5.45 2.11 -6.28
C LEU A 177 6.09 0.93 -5.57
N GLU A 178 5.27 -0.01 -5.11
CA GLU A 178 5.68 -1.18 -4.34
C GLU A 178 6.43 -2.16 -5.25
N PHE A 179 5.86 -2.50 -6.41
CA PHE A 179 6.53 -3.37 -7.39
C PHE A 179 7.79 -2.72 -7.98
N GLY A 180 7.78 -1.41 -8.21
CA GLY A 180 8.96 -0.69 -8.67
C GLY A 180 10.08 -0.67 -7.63
N THR A 181 9.73 -0.45 -6.36
CA THR A 181 10.67 -0.49 -5.24
C THR A 181 11.23 -1.89 -5.06
N LEU A 182 10.38 -2.93 -5.10
CA LEU A 182 10.83 -4.32 -5.04
C LEU A 182 11.78 -4.65 -6.20
N GLY A 183 11.45 -4.26 -7.44
CA GLY A 183 12.32 -4.46 -8.59
C GLY A 183 13.69 -3.79 -8.42
N LYS A 184 13.71 -2.54 -7.94
CA LYS A 184 14.96 -1.82 -7.65
C LYS A 184 15.79 -2.50 -6.57
N LEU A 185 15.17 -2.92 -5.45
CA LEU A 185 15.88 -3.52 -4.31
C LEU A 185 16.35 -4.96 -4.58
N THR A 186 15.64 -5.69 -5.44
CA THR A 186 15.99 -7.07 -5.79
C THR A 186 16.85 -7.20 -7.04
N GLY A 187 16.88 -6.17 -7.89
CA GLY A 187 17.50 -6.21 -9.21
C GLY A 187 16.67 -6.97 -10.27
N ASP A 188 15.44 -7.37 -9.95
CA ASP A 188 14.56 -8.11 -10.87
C ASP A 188 13.57 -7.16 -11.56
N PRO A 189 13.71 -6.91 -12.86
CA PRO A 189 12.87 -5.95 -13.58
C PRO A 189 11.41 -6.40 -13.72
N ARG A 190 11.12 -7.71 -13.56
CA ARG A 190 9.78 -8.28 -13.78
C ARG A 190 8.71 -7.60 -12.93
N TYR A 191 9.05 -7.15 -11.72
CA TYR A 191 8.10 -6.48 -10.84
C TYR A 191 7.68 -5.12 -11.41
N TYR A 192 8.65 -4.25 -11.69
CA TYR A 192 8.38 -2.92 -12.24
C TYR A 192 7.68 -3.01 -13.60
N ASP A 193 8.14 -3.91 -14.47
CA ASP A 193 7.59 -4.06 -15.82
C ASP A 193 6.12 -4.52 -15.79
N ALA A 194 5.76 -5.43 -14.89
CA ALA A 194 4.39 -5.88 -14.71
C ALA A 194 3.46 -4.73 -14.31
N ALA A 195 3.83 -3.98 -13.25
CA ALA A 195 3.02 -2.88 -12.76
C ALA A 195 2.97 -1.69 -13.75
N LYS A 196 4.08 -1.38 -14.41
CA LYS A 196 4.12 -0.36 -15.46
C LYS A 196 3.21 -0.73 -16.63
N ARG A 197 3.27 -1.97 -17.10
CA ARG A 197 2.42 -2.46 -18.20
C ARG A 197 0.94 -2.32 -17.84
N ALA A 198 0.55 -2.65 -16.61
CA ALA A 198 -0.83 -2.55 -16.15
C ALA A 198 -1.43 -1.14 -16.31
N VAL A 199 -0.63 -0.10 -16.05
CA VAL A 199 -1.06 1.30 -16.14
C VAL A 199 -0.91 1.88 -17.55
N VAL A 200 0.18 1.52 -18.24
CA VAL A 200 0.55 2.15 -19.52
C VAL A 200 -0.16 1.51 -20.72
N ALA A 201 -0.35 0.18 -20.72
CA ALA A 201 -0.95 -0.51 -21.87
C ALA A 201 -2.38 -0.03 -22.19
N PRO A 202 -3.26 0.24 -21.20
CA PRO A 202 -4.56 0.86 -21.47
C PRO A 202 -4.43 2.26 -22.12
N ALA A 203 -3.50 3.10 -21.64
CA ALA A 203 -3.31 4.46 -22.11
C ALA A 203 -2.73 4.55 -23.54
N GLN A 204 -1.89 3.60 -23.94
CA GLN A 204 -1.24 3.59 -25.25
C GLN A 204 -2.08 2.98 -26.37
N SER A 205 -3.17 2.28 -26.03
CA SER A 205 -4.00 1.59 -27.03
C SER A 205 -4.78 2.54 -27.97
N ASN A 206 -4.65 3.87 -27.84
CA ASN A 206 -5.47 4.90 -28.51
C ASN A 206 -6.99 4.70 -28.35
N ASP A 207 -7.40 3.75 -27.51
CA ASP A 207 -8.76 3.48 -27.12
C ASP A 207 -9.10 4.40 -25.93
N TRP A 208 -9.18 5.70 -26.24
CA TRP A 208 -9.65 6.74 -25.30
C TRP A 208 -10.97 6.35 -24.64
N ASP A 209 -11.78 5.62 -25.38
CA ASP A 209 -13.02 5.01 -24.96
C ASP A 209 -12.82 3.98 -23.83
N ARG A 210 -11.76 3.17 -23.87
CA ARG A 210 -11.39 2.23 -22.79
C ARG A 210 -10.79 2.91 -21.57
N PHE A 211 -9.95 3.94 -21.76
CA PHE A 211 -9.45 4.75 -20.66
C PHE A 211 -10.60 5.53 -19.98
N HIS A 212 -11.48 6.13 -20.77
CA HIS A 212 -12.68 6.82 -20.29
C HIS A 212 -13.65 5.84 -19.64
N ARG A 213 -13.84 4.62 -20.16
CA ARG A 213 -14.59 3.57 -19.45
C ARG A 213 -13.92 3.17 -18.14
N LEU A 214 -12.59 3.12 -18.07
CA LEU A 214 -11.86 2.78 -16.82
C LEU A 214 -12.07 3.84 -15.76
N VAL A 215 -11.95 5.11 -16.14
CA VAL A 215 -12.03 6.25 -15.22
C VAL A 215 -13.49 6.64 -14.92
N CYS A 216 -14.41 6.51 -15.89
CA CYS A 216 -15.79 7.01 -15.78
C CYS A 216 -16.84 5.90 -15.57
N ARG A 217 -16.54 4.62 -15.85
CA ARG A 217 -17.40 3.49 -15.46
C ARG A 217 -16.64 2.69 -14.41
N SER A 218 -17.07 2.80 -13.16
CA SER A 218 -16.46 2.21 -11.96
C SER A 218 -16.32 0.67 -11.95
N HIS A 219 -16.57 -0.03 -13.07
CA HIS A 219 -16.46 -1.48 -13.25
C HIS A 219 -15.81 -1.77 -14.61
N ASN A 220 -14.57 -2.27 -14.67
CA ASN A 220 -13.88 -2.41 -15.94
C ASN A 220 -13.11 -3.73 -16.16
N PHE A 221 -13.26 -4.28 -17.37
CA PHE A 221 -12.91 -5.64 -17.79
C PHE A 221 -11.40 -5.88 -18.05
N VAL A 222 -10.79 -6.75 -17.25
CA VAL A 222 -9.43 -7.35 -17.34
C VAL A 222 -9.29 -8.29 -18.54
N GLN A 223 -10.38 -8.88 -19.04
CA GLN A 223 -10.37 -9.85 -20.15
C GLN A 223 -10.67 -9.28 -21.55
N ALA A 224 -10.96 -7.97 -21.69
CA ALA A 224 -11.35 -7.43 -22.99
C ALA A 224 -10.15 -7.26 -23.94
N ALA A 225 -9.83 -8.34 -24.65
CA ALA A 225 -9.17 -8.37 -25.95
C ALA A 225 -10.06 -9.01 -27.04
N VAL A 226 -11.34 -9.30 -26.73
CA VAL A 226 -12.28 -9.92 -27.68
C VAL A 226 -13.40 -8.93 -28.01
N TRP A 227 -13.47 -8.59 -29.29
CA TRP A 227 -14.54 -7.86 -29.94
C TRP A 227 -15.82 -8.71 -29.89
N LEU A 228 -16.87 -8.24 -29.22
CA LEU A 228 -18.22 -8.76 -29.39
C LEU A 228 -19.16 -7.59 -29.64
N GLY A 229 -19.41 -7.32 -30.92
CA GLY A 229 -20.64 -6.64 -31.28
C GLY A 229 -21.79 -7.52 -30.82
N HIS A 230 -22.61 -7.03 -29.90
CA HIS A 230 -24.06 -7.26 -29.79
C HIS A 230 -24.60 -6.27 -28.74
N SER A 231 -25.68 -5.61 -29.13
CA SER A 231 -26.39 -4.55 -28.42
C SER A 231 -26.95 -5.04 -27.08
N ALA A 232 -26.54 -4.44 -25.96
CA ALA A 232 -27.22 -4.57 -24.66
C ALA A 232 -27.76 -3.20 -24.20
N PRO A 233 -28.95 -3.14 -23.56
CA PRO A 233 -29.66 -1.89 -23.35
C PRO A 233 -29.03 -1.03 -22.26
N ARG A 234 -29.00 0.30 -22.48
CA ARG A 234 -28.53 1.31 -21.54
C ARG A 234 -29.43 1.34 -20.30
N ALA A 235 -28.92 0.90 -19.16
CA ALA A 235 -29.37 1.40 -17.86
C ALA A 235 -28.77 2.80 -17.67
N LYS A 236 -29.63 3.83 -17.57
CA LYS A 236 -29.23 5.19 -17.24
C LYS A 236 -29.17 5.32 -15.71
N GLU A 237 -27.97 5.49 -15.16
CA GLU A 237 -27.79 6.00 -13.79
C GLU A 237 -27.25 7.45 -13.84
N ALA A 238 -27.71 8.28 -12.90
CA ALA A 238 -27.61 9.74 -12.90
C ALA A 238 -26.18 10.34 -12.79
N GLY A 239 -25.14 9.53 -12.92
CA GLY A 239 -23.73 9.95 -13.02
C GLY A 239 -23.18 9.97 -14.46
N GLN A 240 -23.89 9.38 -15.43
CA GLN A 240 -23.37 9.16 -16.79
C GLN A 240 -23.22 10.46 -17.62
N ASP A 241 -24.13 11.42 -17.43
CA ASP A 241 -24.28 12.57 -18.32
C ASP A 241 -23.16 13.63 -18.17
N ARG A 242 -22.34 13.60 -17.10
CA ARG A 242 -21.25 14.58 -16.93
C ARG A 242 -20.00 14.27 -17.77
N CYS A 243 -19.72 12.99 -18.02
CA CYS A 243 -18.50 12.59 -18.72
C CYS A 243 -18.69 12.53 -20.25
N ASP A 244 -19.86 12.12 -20.72
CA ASP A 244 -20.18 12.08 -22.17
C ASP A 244 -20.14 13.48 -22.82
N ASN A 245 -20.41 14.54 -22.04
CA ASN A 245 -20.36 15.93 -22.51
C ASN A 245 -18.94 16.51 -22.67
N GLN A 246 -17.89 15.83 -22.19
CA GLN A 246 -16.49 16.27 -22.35
C GLN A 246 -15.82 15.68 -23.59
N SER A 247 -16.22 14.49 -24.05
CA SER A 247 -15.67 13.85 -25.25
C SER A 247 -16.14 14.48 -26.57
N ASP A 248 -17.24 15.25 -26.55
CA ASP A 248 -17.84 15.84 -27.76
C ASP A 248 -17.22 17.20 -28.16
N ARG A 249 -16.29 17.73 -27.36
CA ARG A 249 -15.45 18.87 -27.76
C ARG A 249 -14.22 18.36 -28.53
N ARG A 250 -14.45 17.87 -29.74
CA ARG A 250 -13.37 17.79 -30.74
C ARG A 250 -12.79 19.19 -30.91
N VAL A 251 -11.51 19.33 -30.55
CA VAL A 251 -10.70 20.47 -30.98
C VAL A 251 -10.64 20.41 -32.50
N ASP A 252 -11.35 21.33 -33.13
CA ASP A 252 -11.27 21.59 -34.55
C ASP A 252 -9.81 21.98 -34.86
N ARG A 253 -9.07 21.07 -35.50
CA ARG A 253 -7.70 21.35 -35.95
C ARG A 253 -7.82 22.25 -37.19
N GLY A 254 -7.89 23.55 -36.96
CA GLY A 254 -7.67 24.54 -37.99
C GLY A 254 -6.28 24.34 -38.60
N SER A 255 -6.26 24.13 -39.91
CA SER A 255 -5.09 24.23 -40.78
C SER A 255 -4.41 25.59 -40.59
N ILE A 256 -3.11 25.57 -40.33
CA ILE A 256 -2.24 26.75 -40.42
C ILE A 256 -1.39 26.54 -41.68
N ASP A 257 -1.64 27.39 -42.68
CA ASP A 257 -0.71 27.70 -43.77
C ASP A 257 0.52 28.44 -43.24
#